data_AF-A0A1I2SCA4-F1
#
_entry.id   AF-A0A1I2SCA4-F1
#
_cell.length_a   1.000
_cell.length_b   1.000
_cell.length_c   1.000
_cell.angle_alpha   90.00
_cell.angle_beta   90.00
_cell.angle_gamma   90.00
#
_symmetry.space_group_name_H-M   'P 1'
#
loop_
_entity.id
_entity.type
_entity.pdbx_description
1 polymer ?
#
loop_
_entity_poly.entity_id
_entity_poly.type
_entity_poly.pdbx_seq_one_letter_code
_entity_poly.pdbx_strand_id
1 'polypeptide(L)'
;MDIYLFKLNEETSSLELISGSATAGLGVSEFCTDVVQNGIYYFAISAYEGNGKFAFAYYATNDVTNESNDTKETATPIVLGTSQKGIIDNPYDNDYYTFTLDKPAILKITTSGSYNWGVAKENSATSIYKISEAEHLYQFDAGTYYIDMYSNDGTYSLTNTYTLNVNKISSIANDSKSFYYMINDKAGIIFQTDSTGGSMYVNGNPIDISYSYNVNASNSAGTQIYDISMNNASDLKAKIFQNQFMFEDAETAIYYGMTMPDTVYYMKGSKGVGASGNVLELSVYSANEKFYKLHCRCTGSYAANNYYKDLNFVTVFIDPNTGKLVDIEHINYFYEYATGSNSMTFTRPYSTATKYYYPYYDGNEPTTW
;
A
#
# COMPACT_ATOMS: atom_id res chain seq x y z
N MET A 1 2.06 -11.99 47.73
CA MET A 1 2.23 -13.44 47.52
C MET A 1 3.15 -13.53 46.33
N ASP A 2 4.12 -14.43 46.27
CA ASP A 2 5.02 -14.51 45.11
C ASP A 2 4.90 -15.90 44.49
N ILE A 3 4.88 -15.97 43.16
CA ILE A 3 4.96 -17.21 42.41
C ILE A 3 6.41 -17.41 41.97
N TYR A 4 6.92 -18.62 42.16
CA TYR A 4 8.22 -19.06 41.66
C TYR A 4 8.03 -20.32 40.82
N LEU A 5 8.60 -20.33 39.62
CA LEU A 5 8.62 -21.47 38.71
C LEU A 5 10.04 -22.05 38.65
N PHE A 6 10.16 -23.32 39.03
CA PHE A 6 11.40 -24.06 38.99
C PHE A 6 11.35 -25.17 37.93
N LYS A 7 12.45 -25.37 37.21
CA LYS A 7 12.69 -26.56 36.38
C LYS A 7 13.52 -27.57 37.17
N LEU A 8 13.15 -28.85 37.11
CA LEU A 8 14.00 -29.91 37.61
C LEU A 8 15.15 -30.15 36.65
N ASN A 9 16.38 -29.97 37.14
CA ASN A 9 17.55 -30.53 36.48
C ASN A 9 17.63 -32.01 36.82
N GLU A 10 17.26 -32.87 35.87
CA GLU A 10 17.19 -34.32 36.07
C GLU A 10 18.57 -34.98 36.27
N GLU A 11 19.64 -34.34 35.78
CA GLU A 11 21.01 -34.85 35.94
C GLU A 11 21.53 -34.63 37.38
N THR A 12 21.24 -33.47 37.96
CA THR A 12 21.73 -33.08 39.28
C THR A 12 20.70 -33.25 40.39
N SER A 13 19.44 -33.54 40.04
CA SER A 13 18.29 -33.56 40.96
C SER A 13 18.09 -32.22 41.70
N SER A 14 18.49 -31.09 41.10
CA SER A 14 18.31 -29.76 41.68
C SER A 14 17.18 -28.99 41.01
N LEU A 15 16.55 -28.08 41.76
CA LEU A 15 15.55 -27.15 41.23
C LEU A 15 16.24 -25.85 40.80
N GLU A 16 16.08 -25.49 39.53
CA GLU A 16 16.57 -24.23 38.94
C GLU A 16 15.41 -23.25 38.83
N LEU A 17 15.53 -22.07 39.45
CA LEU A 17 14.52 -21.01 39.31
C LEU A 17 14.60 -20.43 37.90
N ILE A 18 13.52 -20.55 37.13
CA ILE A 18 13.46 -20.11 35.73
C ILE A 18 12.53 -18.92 35.51
N SER A 19 11.50 -18.76 36.35
CA SER A 19 10.56 -17.63 36.24
C SER A 19 9.80 -17.41 37.55
N GLY A 20 8.98 -16.38 37.60
CA GLY A 20 8.18 -16.02 38.76
C GLY A 20 7.60 -14.61 38.66
N SER A 21 6.68 -14.29 39.57
CA SER A 21 5.96 -13.02 39.60
C SER A 21 6.45 -12.05 40.68
N ALA A 22 7.62 -12.30 41.27
CA ALA A 22 8.11 -11.65 42.50
C ALA A 22 8.07 -10.11 42.41
N THR A 23 6.94 -9.53 42.82
CA THR A 23 6.67 -8.09 42.75
C THR A 23 6.47 -7.60 44.18
N ALA A 24 7.22 -6.58 44.60
CA ALA A 24 7.15 -6.08 45.97
C ALA A 24 5.76 -5.49 46.29
N GLY A 25 4.99 -6.13 47.20
CA GLY A 25 3.72 -5.59 47.69
C GLY A 25 2.76 -6.61 48.32
N LEU A 26 1.63 -6.12 48.85
CA LEU A 26 0.51 -6.95 49.30
C LEU A 26 -0.26 -7.45 48.07
N GLY A 27 0.26 -8.49 47.41
CA GLY A 27 -0.34 -9.07 46.19
C GLY A 27 -1.77 -9.57 46.39
N VAL A 28 -2.71 -9.05 45.59
CA VAL A 28 -4.13 -9.49 45.55
C VAL A 28 -4.32 -10.59 44.48
N SER A 29 -3.56 -10.53 43.38
CA SER A 29 -3.46 -11.57 42.34
C SER A 29 -2.04 -11.56 41.78
N GLU A 30 -1.49 -12.74 41.52
CA GLU A 30 -0.17 -12.93 40.93
C GLU A 30 -0.30 -13.68 39.61
N PHE A 31 0.50 -13.31 38.62
CA PHE A 31 0.48 -13.89 37.28
C PHE A 31 1.90 -14.09 36.76
N CYS A 32 2.14 -15.21 36.11
CA CYS A 32 3.43 -15.58 35.53
C CYS A 32 3.14 -16.32 34.22
N THR A 33 3.70 -15.87 33.11
CA THR A 33 3.69 -16.56 31.83
C THR A 33 5.12 -16.96 31.49
N ASP A 34 5.29 -18.17 30.99
CA ASP A 34 6.59 -18.63 30.50
C ASP A 34 6.38 -19.75 29.48
N VAL A 35 7.11 -19.70 28.38
CA VAL A 35 7.08 -20.76 27.36
C VAL A 35 8.11 -21.79 27.75
N VAL A 36 7.63 -22.83 28.42
CA VAL A 36 8.47 -23.91 28.90
C VAL A 36 8.53 -25.07 27.91
N GLN A 37 9.72 -25.62 27.72
CA GLN A 37 9.90 -26.85 26.94
C GLN A 37 9.37 -28.07 27.72
N ASN A 38 9.39 -29.24 27.08
CA ASN A 38 9.20 -30.53 27.76
C ASN A 38 10.11 -30.62 29.01
N GLY A 39 9.52 -30.99 30.14
CA GLY A 39 10.24 -31.27 31.38
C GLY A 39 9.33 -31.39 32.61
N ILE A 40 9.96 -31.55 33.78
CA ILE A 40 9.29 -31.56 35.08
C ILE A 40 9.48 -30.19 35.74
N TYR A 41 8.36 -29.57 36.13
CA TYR A 41 8.33 -28.23 36.71
C TYR A 41 7.68 -28.23 38.10
N TYR A 42 8.19 -27.37 38.97
CA TYR A 42 7.69 -27.17 40.33
C TYR A 42 7.31 -25.71 40.52
N PHE A 43 6.13 -25.48 41.08
CA PHE A 43 5.69 -24.14 41.48
C PHE A 43 5.82 -24.01 43.00
N ALA A 44 6.43 -22.92 43.46
CA ALA A 44 6.40 -22.54 44.86
C ALA A 44 5.62 -21.25 45.03
N ILE A 45 4.77 -21.21 46.06
CA ILE A 45 4.09 -20.00 46.50
C ILE A 45 4.73 -19.57 47.81
N SER A 46 5.17 -18.31 47.86
CA SER A 46 5.59 -17.67 49.12
C SER A 46 4.61 -16.58 49.54
N ALA A 47 4.32 -16.50 50.83
CA ALA A 47 3.54 -15.41 51.42
C ALA A 47 4.25 -14.97 52.70
N TYR A 48 4.35 -13.65 52.90
CA TYR A 48 5.04 -13.05 54.04
C TYR A 48 4.38 -13.44 55.38
N GLU A 49 3.06 -13.23 55.51
CA GLU A 49 2.23 -13.67 56.65
C GLU A 49 0.77 -13.90 56.20
N GLY A 50 0.02 -14.76 56.91
CA GLY A 50 -1.44 -14.90 56.78
C GLY A 50 -1.95 -16.22 56.18
N ASN A 51 -3.27 -16.28 55.94
CA ASN A 51 -3.97 -17.37 55.26
C ASN A 51 -4.77 -16.82 54.07
N GLY A 52 -4.82 -17.57 52.97
CA GLY A 52 -5.46 -17.13 51.72
C GLY A 52 -5.90 -18.30 50.86
N LYS A 53 -6.75 -18.03 49.88
CA LYS A 53 -7.14 -18.99 48.84
C LYS A 53 -6.36 -18.66 47.58
N PHE A 54 -5.85 -19.69 46.92
CA PHE A 54 -5.20 -19.57 45.61
C PHE A 54 -5.87 -20.52 44.63
N ALA A 55 -5.81 -20.16 43.35
CA ALA A 55 -6.21 -21.01 42.24
C ALA A 55 -5.10 -20.94 41.18
N PHE A 56 -4.88 -22.04 40.47
CA PHE A 56 -3.96 -22.10 39.35
C PHE A 56 -4.74 -22.36 38.08
N ALA A 57 -4.33 -21.71 37.00
CA ALA A 57 -4.70 -22.06 35.65
C ALA A 57 -3.41 -22.31 34.86
N TYR A 58 -3.39 -23.40 34.10
CA TYR A 58 -2.28 -23.75 33.23
C TYR A 58 -2.85 -23.95 31.84
N TYR A 59 -2.22 -23.30 30.88
CA TYR A 59 -2.58 -23.41 29.48
C TYR A 59 -1.36 -23.91 28.71
N ALA A 60 -1.61 -24.71 27.69
CA ALA A 60 -0.58 -25.20 26.81
C ALA A 60 -0.72 -24.44 25.49
N THR A 61 0.41 -24.11 24.88
CA THR A 61 0.42 -23.56 23.53
C THR A 61 0.85 -24.61 22.52
N ASN A 62 0.23 -24.59 21.34
CA ASN A 62 0.78 -25.22 20.14
C ASN A 62 1.48 -24.20 19.22
N ASP A 63 1.46 -22.91 19.59
CA ASP A 63 2.10 -21.82 18.87
C ASP A 63 3.44 -21.41 19.50
N VAL A 64 4.30 -22.41 19.71
CA VAL A 64 5.61 -22.25 20.36
C VAL A 64 6.57 -21.32 19.61
N THR A 65 6.23 -20.89 18.39
CA THR A 65 7.11 -20.05 17.56
C THR A 65 6.89 -18.57 17.81
N ASN A 66 5.65 -18.16 18.04
CA ASN A 66 5.29 -16.76 18.28
C ASN A 66 5.31 -16.44 19.78
N GLU A 67 4.95 -17.40 20.62
CA GLU A 67 4.81 -17.19 22.05
C GLU A 67 6.15 -17.03 22.80
N SER A 68 6.23 -16.24 23.88
CA SER A 68 5.14 -15.46 24.47
C SER A 68 5.02 -14.07 23.82
N ASN A 69 3.88 -13.76 23.21
CA ASN A 69 3.63 -12.48 22.53
C ASN A 69 2.39 -11.73 23.04
N ASP A 70 2.01 -11.95 24.30
CA ASP A 70 0.82 -11.36 24.95
C ASP A 70 0.87 -9.83 25.19
N THR A 71 1.99 -9.15 24.91
CA THR A 71 2.12 -7.70 25.08
C THR A 71 2.83 -7.04 23.92
N LYS A 72 2.72 -5.70 23.82
CA LYS A 72 3.46 -4.93 22.81
C LYS A 72 4.98 -5.12 22.92
N GLU A 73 5.50 -5.22 24.14
CA GLU A 73 6.92 -5.38 24.42
C GLU A 73 7.47 -6.75 23.98
N THR A 74 6.61 -7.76 23.93
CA THR A 74 6.95 -9.13 23.49
C THR A 74 6.41 -9.47 22.10
N ALA A 75 5.85 -8.48 21.40
CA ALA A 75 5.21 -8.67 20.10
C ALA A 75 6.12 -9.37 19.08
N THR A 76 5.57 -10.35 18.38
CA THR A 76 6.27 -11.12 17.36
C THR A 76 6.53 -10.26 16.11
N PRO A 77 7.80 -10.05 15.69
CA PRO A 77 8.08 -9.29 14.48
C PRO A 77 7.63 -10.03 13.23
N ILE A 78 6.93 -9.34 12.33
CA ILE A 78 6.41 -9.94 11.09
C ILE A 78 7.06 -9.33 9.85
N VAL A 79 7.19 -10.16 8.82
CA VAL A 79 7.61 -9.71 7.49
C VAL A 79 6.38 -9.43 6.66
N LEU A 80 6.25 -8.21 6.14
CA LEU A 80 5.13 -7.83 5.26
C LEU A 80 5.07 -8.75 4.04
N GLY A 81 3.86 -9.16 3.65
CA GLY A 81 3.64 -10.09 2.55
C GLY A 81 3.69 -11.57 2.93
N THR A 82 4.02 -11.90 4.18
CA THR A 82 4.04 -13.28 4.67
C THR A 82 2.82 -13.56 5.55
N SER A 83 2.28 -14.79 5.43
CA SER A 83 1.16 -15.24 6.23
C SER A 83 1.66 -15.68 7.60
N GLN A 84 1.18 -15.02 8.64
CA GLN A 84 1.42 -15.40 10.02
C GLN A 84 0.28 -16.28 10.48
N LYS A 85 0.60 -17.35 11.20
CA LYS A 85 -0.36 -18.28 11.74
C LYS A 85 -0.17 -18.30 13.24
N GLY A 86 -1.26 -18.10 13.97
CA GLY A 86 -1.26 -18.19 15.42
C GLY A 86 -2.52 -18.85 15.96
N ILE A 87 -2.57 -18.97 17.29
CA ILE A 87 -3.61 -19.69 18.02
C ILE A 87 -3.90 -18.93 19.30
N ILE A 88 -5.16 -18.53 19.50
CA ILE A 88 -5.61 -18.04 20.80
C ILE A 88 -5.85 -19.26 21.71
N ASP A 89 -4.88 -19.58 22.56
CA ASP A 89 -4.77 -20.85 23.28
C ASP A 89 -5.27 -20.81 24.73
N ASN A 90 -5.53 -19.62 25.26
CA ASN A 90 -6.10 -19.43 26.58
C ASN A 90 -7.05 -18.22 26.65
N PRO A 91 -7.90 -18.11 27.70
CA PRO A 91 -8.88 -17.03 27.81
C PRO A 91 -8.31 -15.61 27.92
N TYR A 92 -7.01 -15.48 28.21
CA TYR A 92 -6.31 -14.22 28.41
C TYR A 92 -5.29 -13.90 27.31
N ASP A 93 -5.14 -14.82 26.36
CA ASP A 93 -4.21 -14.73 25.25
C ASP A 93 -4.54 -13.52 24.37
N ASN A 94 -3.51 -12.72 24.15
CA ASN A 94 -3.57 -11.59 23.24
C ASN A 94 -2.29 -11.51 22.43
N ASP A 95 -2.24 -12.30 21.38
CA ASP A 95 -1.19 -12.29 20.37
C ASP A 95 -0.90 -10.90 19.76
N TYR A 96 0.22 -10.28 20.13
CA TYR A 96 0.75 -9.08 19.47
C TYR A 96 1.76 -9.43 18.39
N TYR A 97 1.65 -8.73 17.27
CA TYR A 97 2.59 -8.73 16.15
C TYR A 97 3.09 -7.32 15.89
N THR A 98 4.34 -7.16 15.45
CA THR A 98 4.95 -5.85 15.18
C THR A 98 5.57 -5.75 13.80
N PHE A 99 5.46 -4.59 13.17
CA PHE A 99 6.13 -4.26 11.92
C PHE A 99 6.53 -2.77 11.89
N THR A 100 7.53 -2.46 11.07
CA THR A 100 8.04 -1.09 10.88
C THR A 100 8.00 -0.71 9.40
N LEU A 101 7.63 0.55 9.15
CA LEU A 101 7.63 1.17 7.82
C LEU A 101 8.63 2.33 7.79
N ASP A 102 9.56 2.30 6.83
CA ASP A 102 10.50 3.41 6.60
C ASP A 102 9.89 4.61 5.89
N LYS A 103 8.74 4.39 5.22
CA LYS A 103 8.01 5.40 4.44
C LYS A 103 6.51 5.17 4.61
N PRO A 104 5.69 6.23 4.50
CA PRO A 104 4.25 6.07 4.42
C PRO A 104 3.85 5.05 3.35
N ALA A 105 2.82 4.27 3.64
CA ALA A 105 2.36 3.19 2.76
C ALA A 105 0.87 2.90 2.94
N ILE A 106 0.27 2.28 1.93
CA ILE A 106 -1.03 1.65 2.07
C ILE A 106 -0.83 0.15 2.20
N LEU A 107 -1.40 -0.42 3.26
CA LEU A 107 -1.38 -1.84 3.56
C LEU A 107 -2.80 -2.39 3.48
N LYS A 108 -2.90 -3.66 3.09
CA LYS A 108 -4.08 -4.49 3.19
C LYS A 108 -3.88 -5.49 4.34
N ILE A 109 -4.74 -5.43 5.34
CA ILE A 109 -4.68 -6.32 6.50
C ILE A 109 -5.83 -7.32 6.40
N THR A 110 -5.54 -8.60 6.34
CA THR A 110 -6.58 -9.64 6.26
C THR A 110 -6.31 -10.71 7.28
N THR A 111 -7.37 -11.12 7.97
CA THR A 111 -7.33 -12.18 8.97
C THR A 111 -8.30 -13.31 8.60
N SER A 112 -8.13 -14.47 9.21
CA SER A 112 -9.08 -15.59 9.11
C SER A 112 -9.44 -16.14 10.48
N GLY A 113 -10.50 -16.93 10.55
CA GLY A 113 -10.99 -17.47 11.81
C GLY A 113 -12.04 -16.57 12.46
N SER A 114 -12.40 -16.86 13.70
CA SER A 114 -13.47 -16.17 14.44
C SER A 114 -12.95 -15.16 15.47
N TYR A 115 -11.65 -14.91 15.48
CA TYR A 115 -11.02 -14.00 16.43
C TYR A 115 -11.08 -12.55 15.95
N ASN A 116 -10.96 -11.63 16.91
CA ASN A 116 -10.97 -10.20 16.66
C ASN A 116 -9.55 -9.71 16.46
N TRP A 117 -9.42 -8.50 15.92
CA TRP A 117 -8.12 -7.89 15.74
C TRP A 117 -8.17 -6.38 15.86
N GLY A 118 -7.06 -5.81 16.31
CA GLY A 118 -6.84 -4.38 16.41
C GLY A 118 -5.56 -3.95 15.70
N VAL A 119 -5.41 -2.64 15.54
CA VAL A 119 -4.14 -2.06 15.09
C VAL A 119 -3.82 -0.83 15.93
N ALA A 120 -2.59 -0.79 16.43
CA ALA A 120 -2.11 0.27 17.31
C ALA A 120 -0.79 0.85 16.80
N LYS A 121 -0.58 2.12 17.10
CA LYS A 121 0.67 2.82 16.87
C LYS A 121 1.58 2.77 18.10
N GLU A 122 2.89 2.72 17.87
CA GLU A 122 3.90 2.90 18.93
C GLU A 122 3.82 4.31 19.54
N ASN A 123 3.77 5.34 18.68
CA ASN A 123 3.84 6.74 19.08
C ASN A 123 2.63 7.53 18.56
N SER A 124 2.09 8.43 19.38
CA SER A 124 1.00 9.35 19.04
C SER A 124 1.26 10.23 17.81
N ALA A 125 2.54 10.49 17.46
CA ALA A 125 2.95 11.29 16.31
C ALA A 125 2.67 10.65 14.93
N THR A 126 2.43 9.34 14.88
CA THR A 126 2.06 8.65 13.65
C THR A 126 0.55 8.53 13.50
N SER A 127 0.10 8.37 12.27
CA SER A 127 -1.31 8.23 11.92
C SER A 127 -1.58 6.89 11.26
N ILE A 128 -2.81 6.42 11.46
CA ILE A 128 -3.40 5.28 10.76
C ILE A 128 -4.74 5.78 10.24
N TYR A 129 -4.95 5.70 8.93
CA TYR A 129 -6.22 6.07 8.31
C TYR A 129 -6.84 4.84 7.66
N LYS A 130 -8.06 4.49 8.08
CA LYS A 130 -8.84 3.44 7.41
C LYS A 130 -9.37 4.01 6.09
N ILE A 131 -8.89 3.47 4.97
CA ILE A 131 -9.29 3.89 3.61
C ILE A 131 -10.60 3.22 3.21
N SER A 132 -10.72 1.90 3.45
CA SER A 132 -11.93 1.13 3.20
C SER A 132 -12.04 0.01 4.20
N GLU A 133 -13.21 -0.10 4.82
CA GLU A 133 -13.52 -1.18 5.74
C GLU A 133 -13.75 -2.49 4.98
N ALA A 134 -14.50 -2.43 3.88
CA ALA A 134 -14.82 -3.58 3.05
C ALA A 134 -13.59 -4.27 2.45
N GLU A 135 -12.56 -3.49 2.11
CA GLU A 135 -11.33 -4.00 1.50
C GLU A 135 -10.18 -4.18 2.50
N HIS A 136 -10.42 -3.80 3.77
CA HIS A 136 -9.43 -3.77 4.83
C HIS A 136 -8.14 -3.01 4.45
N LEU A 137 -8.32 -1.82 3.87
CA LEU A 137 -7.23 -0.96 3.41
C LEU A 137 -6.96 0.15 4.41
N TYR A 138 -5.69 0.33 4.72
CA TYR A 138 -5.23 1.29 5.71
C TYR A 138 -3.99 2.03 5.22
N GLN A 139 -3.98 3.35 5.37
CA GLN A 139 -2.79 4.17 5.23
C GLN A 139 -2.07 4.24 6.57
N PHE A 140 -0.75 4.11 6.51
CA PHE A 140 0.16 4.27 7.63
C PHE A 140 1.22 5.31 7.27
N ASP A 141 1.62 6.12 8.25
CA ASP A 141 2.84 6.91 8.18
C ASP A 141 4.09 6.00 8.31
N ALA A 142 5.28 6.58 8.20
CA ALA A 142 6.50 5.88 8.60
C ALA A 142 6.52 5.71 10.13
N GLY A 143 6.83 4.51 10.61
CA GLY A 143 6.83 4.19 12.04
C GLY A 143 6.66 2.71 12.35
N THR A 144 6.61 2.41 13.64
CA THR A 144 6.36 1.06 14.17
C THR A 144 4.91 0.92 14.63
N TYR A 145 4.31 -0.21 14.29
CA TYR A 145 2.92 -0.51 14.51
C TYR A 145 2.75 -1.92 15.06
N TYR A 146 1.64 -2.12 15.77
CA TYR A 146 1.26 -3.39 16.36
C TYR A 146 -0.09 -3.83 15.85
N ILE A 147 -0.26 -5.13 15.67
CA ILE A 147 -1.55 -5.77 15.43
C ILE A 147 -1.74 -6.76 16.56
N ASP A 148 -2.86 -6.66 17.24
CA ASP A 148 -3.30 -7.58 18.28
C ASP A 148 -4.39 -8.50 17.74
N MET A 149 -4.28 -9.79 18.01
CA MET A 149 -5.28 -10.83 17.70
C MET A 149 -5.83 -11.36 19.03
N TYR A 150 -7.14 -11.36 19.23
CA TYR A 150 -7.71 -11.68 20.53
C TYR A 150 -9.15 -12.18 20.49
N SER A 151 -9.60 -12.76 21.61
CA SER A 151 -10.96 -13.24 21.82
C SER A 151 -11.75 -12.31 22.76
N ASN A 152 -12.91 -11.82 22.31
CA ASN A 152 -13.75 -10.91 23.11
C ASN A 152 -14.47 -11.60 24.27
N ASP A 153 -14.79 -12.89 24.12
CA ASP A 153 -15.55 -13.68 25.10
C ASP A 153 -14.68 -14.71 25.85
N GLY A 154 -13.36 -14.66 25.64
CA GLY A 154 -12.41 -15.60 26.21
C GLY A 154 -12.48 -17.00 25.58
N THR A 155 -13.11 -17.16 24.42
CA THR A 155 -13.03 -18.42 23.65
C THR A 155 -11.60 -18.66 23.20
N TYR A 156 -11.08 -19.86 23.45
CA TYR A 156 -9.75 -20.29 23.08
C TYR A 156 -9.77 -21.71 22.53
N SER A 157 -8.68 -22.11 21.86
CA SER A 157 -8.53 -23.45 21.28
C SER A 157 -7.08 -23.82 21.15
N LEU A 158 -6.73 -25.08 21.34
CA LEU A 158 -5.39 -25.59 21.05
C LEU A 158 -5.16 -25.91 19.57
N THR A 159 -6.22 -25.90 18.75
CA THR A 159 -6.18 -26.39 17.36
C THR A 159 -6.79 -25.44 16.35
N ASN A 160 -7.70 -24.55 16.76
CA ASN A 160 -8.27 -23.56 15.87
C ASN A 160 -7.26 -22.43 15.68
N THR A 161 -6.79 -22.29 14.45
CA THR A 161 -5.76 -21.31 14.11
C THR A 161 -6.40 -20.14 13.38
N TYR A 162 -5.86 -18.95 13.57
CA TYR A 162 -6.09 -17.84 12.66
C TYR A 162 -4.92 -17.69 11.70
N THR A 163 -5.13 -16.88 10.67
CA THR A 163 -4.05 -16.33 9.86
C THR A 163 -4.11 -14.81 9.92
N LEU A 164 -2.96 -14.16 9.91
CA LEU A 164 -2.79 -12.71 9.78
C LEU A 164 -1.91 -12.47 8.55
N ASN A 165 -2.40 -11.68 7.61
CA ASN A 165 -1.64 -11.27 6.44
C ASN A 165 -1.63 -9.74 6.37
N VAL A 166 -0.42 -9.17 6.46
CA VAL A 166 -0.20 -7.73 6.32
C VAL A 166 0.55 -7.51 5.01
N ASN A 167 -0.18 -7.10 3.98
CA ASN A 167 0.36 -6.95 2.63
C ASN A 167 0.55 -5.47 2.31
N LYS A 168 1.78 -5.08 1.98
CA LYS A 168 2.04 -3.74 1.44
C LYS A 168 1.63 -3.71 -0.03
N ILE A 169 0.71 -2.81 -0.37
CA ILE A 169 0.38 -2.54 -1.78
C ILE A 169 1.50 -1.71 -2.40
N SER A 170 1.71 -0.51 -1.87
CA SER A 170 2.88 0.31 -2.20
C SER A 170 3.11 1.42 -1.19
N SER A 171 4.26 2.10 -1.33
CA SER A 171 4.53 3.35 -0.61
C SER A 171 3.68 4.50 -1.17
N ILE A 172 3.49 5.53 -0.37
CA ILE A 172 2.84 6.79 -0.76
C ILE A 172 3.74 7.97 -0.38
N ALA A 173 3.44 9.15 -0.92
CA ALA A 173 4.17 10.37 -0.61
C ALA A 173 3.75 10.89 0.76
N ASN A 174 4.69 11.50 1.47
CA ASN A 174 4.43 12.19 2.72
C ASN A 174 3.83 13.57 2.45
N ASP A 175 2.58 13.61 2.04
CA ASP A 175 1.84 14.82 1.70
C ASP A 175 0.49 14.83 2.43
N SER A 176 0.38 15.71 3.42
CA SER A 176 -0.79 15.84 4.30
C SER A 176 -2.01 16.47 3.62
N LYS A 177 -1.96 16.77 2.32
CA LYS A 177 -3.12 17.24 1.55
C LYS A 177 -3.60 16.21 0.53
N SER A 178 -2.80 15.17 0.29
CA SER A 178 -3.02 14.24 -0.82
C SER A 178 -3.61 12.92 -0.31
N PHE A 179 -4.94 12.93 -0.14
CA PHE A 179 -5.71 11.79 0.39
C PHE A 179 -6.65 11.15 -0.64
N TYR A 180 -6.62 11.60 -1.89
CA TYR A 180 -7.40 11.01 -2.98
C TYR A 180 -6.56 9.91 -3.61
N TYR A 181 -7.09 8.69 -3.62
CA TYR A 181 -6.37 7.51 -4.10
C TYR A 181 -7.09 6.85 -5.27
N MET A 182 -6.32 6.45 -6.27
CA MET A 182 -6.66 5.27 -7.07
C MET A 182 -5.75 4.14 -6.62
N ILE A 183 -6.32 2.97 -6.34
CA ILE A 183 -5.59 1.80 -5.87
C ILE A 183 -5.89 0.62 -6.79
N ASN A 184 -4.84 -0.04 -7.24
CA ASN A 184 -4.89 -1.34 -7.89
C ASN A 184 -3.92 -2.30 -7.21
N ASP A 185 -4.46 -3.08 -6.27
CA ASP A 185 -3.74 -4.09 -5.48
C ASP A 185 -3.05 -5.13 -6.38
N LYS A 186 -3.72 -5.58 -7.45
CA LYS A 186 -3.17 -6.57 -8.39
C LYS A 186 -1.99 -6.05 -9.20
N ALA A 187 -2.01 -4.77 -9.57
CA ALA A 187 -0.93 -4.13 -10.28
C ALA A 187 0.19 -3.62 -9.36
N GLY A 188 -0.05 -3.50 -8.04
CA GLY A 188 0.86 -2.88 -7.09
C GLY A 188 0.99 -1.36 -7.30
N ILE A 189 -0.09 -0.71 -7.77
CA ILE A 189 -0.09 0.71 -8.15
C ILE A 189 -1.06 1.48 -7.25
N ILE A 190 -0.55 2.59 -6.70
CA ILE A 190 -1.32 3.62 -6.01
C ILE A 190 -1.02 4.94 -6.70
N PHE A 191 -2.05 5.58 -7.25
CA PHE A 191 -1.99 6.99 -7.58
C PHE A 191 -2.58 7.80 -6.42
N GLN A 192 -1.85 8.81 -5.97
CA GLN A 192 -2.19 9.67 -4.85
C GLN A 192 -2.26 11.12 -5.33
N THR A 193 -3.32 11.82 -4.93
CA THR A 193 -3.46 13.25 -5.19
C THR A 193 -4.24 14.03 -4.14
N ASP A 194 -4.15 15.36 -4.21
CA ASP A 194 -5.08 16.27 -3.55
C ASP A 194 -6.45 16.30 -4.23
N SER A 195 -7.43 16.96 -3.59
CA SER A 195 -8.81 17.08 -4.07
C SER A 195 -8.98 17.87 -5.37
N THR A 196 -7.93 18.50 -5.87
CA THR A 196 -7.92 19.26 -7.12
C THR A 196 -7.22 18.53 -8.26
N GLY A 197 -6.58 17.39 -7.99
CA GLY A 197 -5.74 16.68 -8.94
C GLY A 197 -4.33 17.26 -9.09
N GLY A 198 -3.92 18.25 -8.29
CA GLY A 198 -2.72 19.06 -8.54
C GLY A 198 -1.42 18.45 -8.00
N SER A 199 -1.47 17.90 -6.79
CA SER A 199 -0.31 17.25 -6.17
C SER A 199 -0.30 15.78 -6.55
N MET A 200 0.49 15.36 -7.54
CA MET A 200 0.37 14.03 -8.13
C MET A 200 1.56 13.12 -7.79
N TYR A 201 1.25 11.92 -7.30
CA TYR A 201 2.25 10.90 -7.00
C TYR A 201 1.79 9.51 -7.46
N VAL A 202 2.75 8.68 -7.86
CA VAL A 202 2.52 7.24 -8.07
C VAL A 202 3.49 6.45 -7.20
N ASN A 203 2.96 5.57 -6.36
CA ASN A 203 3.74 4.80 -5.38
C ASN A 203 4.70 5.67 -4.53
N GLY A 204 4.27 6.90 -4.26
CA GLY A 204 5.02 7.92 -3.51
C GLY A 204 6.08 8.69 -4.30
N ASN A 205 6.24 8.42 -5.59
CA ASN A 205 7.09 9.21 -6.48
C ASN A 205 6.31 10.36 -7.11
N PRO A 206 6.81 11.62 -7.05
CA PRO A 206 6.20 12.73 -7.76
C PRO A 206 6.12 12.45 -9.26
N ILE A 207 5.01 12.83 -9.88
CA ILE A 207 4.82 12.62 -11.32
C ILE A 207 5.60 13.67 -12.11
N ASP A 208 6.36 13.19 -13.11
CA ASP A 208 7.09 13.98 -14.09
C ASP A 208 6.73 13.51 -15.51
N ILE A 209 6.00 14.38 -16.22
CA ILE A 209 5.55 14.12 -17.60
C ILE A 209 6.53 14.65 -18.65
N SER A 210 7.71 15.12 -18.25
CA SER A 210 8.64 15.78 -19.17
C SER A 210 9.05 14.87 -20.32
N TYR A 211 9.01 15.41 -21.53
CA TYR A 211 9.36 14.69 -22.76
C TYR A 211 10.01 15.64 -23.76
N SER A 212 10.98 15.14 -24.51
CA SER A 212 11.54 15.87 -25.63
C SER A 212 11.95 14.90 -26.74
N TYR A 213 11.52 15.19 -27.95
CA TYR A 213 11.92 14.46 -29.15
C TYR A 213 12.20 15.45 -30.26
N ASN A 214 13.47 15.48 -30.68
CA ASN A 214 13.98 16.41 -31.67
C ASN A 214 14.67 15.67 -32.80
N VAL A 215 14.23 15.91 -34.04
CA VAL A 215 14.84 15.40 -35.26
C VAL A 215 14.85 16.50 -36.30
N ASN A 216 15.97 16.63 -37.01
CA ASN A 216 16.07 17.45 -38.20
C ASN A 216 16.76 16.61 -39.28
N ALA A 217 15.95 16.01 -40.15
CA ALA A 217 16.41 15.12 -41.20
C ALA A 217 15.99 15.64 -42.57
N SER A 218 16.86 15.49 -43.57
CA SER A 218 16.59 15.84 -44.96
C SER A 218 17.23 14.84 -45.90
N ASN A 219 16.51 14.44 -46.94
CA ASN A 219 17.00 13.60 -48.02
C ASN A 219 16.30 14.00 -49.34
N SER A 220 16.56 13.25 -50.41
CA SER A 220 15.97 13.50 -51.74
C SER A 220 14.45 13.39 -51.80
N ALA A 221 13.81 12.73 -50.83
CA ALA A 221 12.36 12.60 -50.74
C ALA A 221 11.71 13.77 -49.99
N GLY A 222 12.45 14.53 -49.18
CA GLY A 222 11.95 15.70 -48.46
C GLY A 222 12.62 15.93 -47.10
N THR A 223 12.03 16.80 -46.29
CA THR A 223 12.48 17.10 -44.92
C THR A 223 11.52 16.54 -43.88
N GLN A 224 12.05 16.18 -42.72
CA GLN A 224 11.32 15.78 -41.51
C GLN A 224 11.95 16.51 -40.33
N ILE A 225 11.28 17.57 -39.87
CA ILE A 225 11.67 18.32 -38.67
C ILE A 225 10.62 18.01 -37.61
N TYR A 226 11.02 17.29 -36.57
CA TYR A 226 10.20 16.98 -35.42
C TYR A 226 10.72 17.77 -34.24
N ASP A 227 9.90 18.64 -33.68
CA ASP A 227 10.13 19.33 -32.41
C ASP A 227 8.91 19.07 -31.53
N ILE A 228 9.01 18.02 -30.72
CA ILE A 228 7.96 17.60 -29.80
C ILE A 228 8.48 17.74 -28.39
N SER A 229 7.74 18.46 -27.55
CA SER A 229 8.13 18.68 -26.17
C SER A 229 6.93 18.68 -25.25
N MET A 230 7.11 18.14 -24.06
CA MET A 230 6.15 18.21 -22.97
C MET A 230 6.89 18.63 -21.70
N ASN A 231 6.33 19.58 -20.96
CA ASN A 231 6.87 20.02 -19.67
C ASN A 231 5.81 19.89 -18.57
N ASN A 232 6.25 19.83 -17.31
CA ASN A 232 5.33 19.96 -16.19
C ASN A 232 4.84 21.42 -16.11
N ALA A 233 3.56 21.65 -16.40
CA ALA A 233 2.92 22.95 -16.18
C ALA A 233 2.89 23.28 -14.68
N SER A 234 2.89 24.56 -14.32
CA SER A 234 2.81 24.97 -12.91
C SER A 234 1.47 24.65 -12.25
N ASP A 235 0.41 24.51 -13.05
CA ASP A 235 -0.96 24.19 -12.64
C ASP A 235 -1.44 22.86 -13.21
N LEU A 236 -0.52 21.93 -13.50
CA LEU A 236 -0.83 20.61 -14.02
C LEU A 236 -1.74 19.85 -13.04
N LYS A 237 -2.81 19.25 -13.57
CA LYS A 237 -3.81 18.51 -12.78
C LYS A 237 -4.17 17.19 -13.43
N ALA A 238 -4.39 16.17 -12.64
CA ALA A 238 -5.02 14.92 -13.07
C ALA A 238 -6.54 15.08 -13.24
N LYS A 239 -7.11 14.36 -14.21
CA LYS A 239 -8.56 14.06 -14.20
C LYS A 239 -8.83 13.08 -13.06
N ILE A 240 -9.73 13.40 -12.14
CA ILE A 240 -10.04 12.59 -10.94
C ILE A 240 -11.54 12.33 -10.75
N PHE A 241 -12.42 12.86 -11.60
CA PHE A 241 -13.84 12.53 -11.60
C PHE A 241 -14.28 12.07 -12.98
N GLN A 242 -15.21 11.10 -13.02
CA GLN A 242 -15.66 10.47 -14.26
C GLN A 242 -16.25 11.48 -15.25
N ASN A 243 -17.03 12.44 -14.74
CA ASN A 243 -17.73 13.44 -15.52
C ASN A 243 -16.87 14.68 -15.89
N GLN A 244 -15.61 14.75 -15.46
CA GLN A 244 -14.69 15.79 -15.93
C GLN A 244 -14.35 15.54 -17.41
N PHE A 245 -14.52 16.55 -18.26
CA PHE A 245 -14.22 16.47 -19.70
C PHE A 245 -15.05 15.43 -20.46
N MET A 246 -16.36 15.38 -20.16
CA MET A 246 -17.34 14.67 -20.96
C MET A 246 -17.97 15.63 -21.97
N PHE A 247 -18.09 15.20 -23.22
CA PHE A 247 -18.62 16.00 -24.33
C PHE A 247 -19.85 15.32 -24.94
N GLU A 248 -20.74 16.10 -25.53
CA GLU A 248 -21.98 15.58 -26.12
C GLU A 248 -21.74 14.80 -27.42
N ASP A 249 -20.75 15.21 -28.22
CA ASP A 249 -20.43 14.56 -29.48
C ASP A 249 -19.23 13.61 -29.36
N ALA A 250 -19.29 12.51 -30.11
CA ALA A 250 -18.31 11.43 -30.04
C ALA A 250 -16.92 11.85 -30.55
N GLU A 251 -16.81 12.76 -31.52
CA GLU A 251 -15.52 13.18 -32.08
C GLU A 251 -14.74 14.04 -31.09
N THR A 252 -15.40 15.00 -30.45
CA THR A 252 -14.83 15.81 -29.38
C THR A 252 -14.51 14.94 -28.17
N ALA A 253 -15.35 13.96 -27.83
CA ALA A 253 -15.05 13.02 -26.76
C ALA A 253 -13.84 12.13 -27.07
N ILE A 254 -13.66 11.68 -28.31
CA ILE A 254 -12.48 10.90 -28.70
C ILE A 254 -11.22 11.77 -28.65
N TYR A 255 -11.32 13.03 -29.04
CA TYR A 255 -10.15 13.91 -29.17
C TYR A 255 -9.75 14.62 -27.87
N TYR A 256 -10.72 15.05 -27.06
CA TYR A 256 -10.53 15.79 -25.81
C TYR A 256 -10.89 14.96 -24.57
N GLY A 257 -11.53 13.80 -24.75
CA GLY A 257 -11.90 12.95 -23.65
C GLY A 257 -10.67 12.46 -22.92
N MET A 258 -10.74 12.58 -21.61
CA MET A 258 -9.69 12.15 -20.71
C MET A 258 -10.17 10.92 -19.95
N THR A 259 -9.27 10.00 -19.63
CA THR A 259 -9.55 8.86 -18.76
C THR A 259 -9.23 9.20 -17.31
N MET A 260 -9.97 8.59 -16.37
CA MET A 260 -9.57 8.59 -14.96
C MET A 260 -8.29 7.79 -14.78
N PRO A 261 -7.56 7.95 -13.66
CA PRO A 261 -6.32 7.23 -13.44
C PRO A 261 -6.59 5.72 -13.44
N ASP A 262 -5.89 4.96 -14.26
CA ASP A 262 -6.06 3.50 -14.35
C ASP A 262 -4.70 2.81 -14.46
N THR A 263 -4.69 1.49 -14.62
CA THR A 263 -3.49 0.68 -14.79
C THR A 263 -3.46 0.00 -16.14
N VAL A 264 -2.27 0.03 -16.72
CA VAL A 264 -1.99 -0.58 -18.02
C VAL A 264 -0.76 -1.47 -17.87
N TYR A 265 -0.75 -2.61 -18.55
CA TYR A 265 0.47 -3.36 -18.78
C TYR A 265 1.09 -2.91 -20.11
N TYR A 266 2.08 -2.02 -20.02
CA TYR A 266 2.83 -1.51 -21.15
C TYR A 266 3.84 -2.57 -21.63
N MET A 267 3.76 -2.93 -22.92
CA MET A 267 4.68 -3.93 -23.49
C MET A 267 5.84 -3.24 -24.21
N LYS A 268 5.54 -2.31 -25.12
CA LYS A 268 6.53 -1.54 -25.88
C LYS A 268 5.89 -0.42 -26.68
N GLY A 269 6.70 0.54 -27.08
CA GLY A 269 6.35 1.61 -27.99
C GLY A 269 7.57 2.07 -28.78
N SER A 270 7.36 2.50 -30.02
CA SER A 270 8.45 2.94 -30.90
C SER A 270 9.11 4.25 -30.43
N LYS A 271 8.44 4.98 -29.53
CA LYS A 271 8.84 6.27 -28.96
C LYS A 271 8.76 6.30 -27.43
N GLY A 272 8.51 5.13 -26.82
CA GLY A 272 8.57 4.99 -25.38
C GLY A 272 9.97 5.26 -24.84
N VAL A 273 10.02 5.84 -23.65
CA VAL A 273 11.24 6.20 -22.93
C VAL A 273 11.39 5.42 -21.62
N GLY A 274 10.35 4.71 -21.19
CA GLY A 274 10.35 3.88 -19.99
C GLY A 274 10.35 2.37 -20.25
N ALA A 275 10.38 1.60 -19.17
CA ALA A 275 10.39 0.15 -19.21
C ALA A 275 8.99 -0.46 -19.38
N SER A 276 8.95 -1.70 -19.86
CA SER A 276 7.74 -2.53 -19.90
C SER A 276 7.29 -2.94 -18.50
N GLY A 277 5.98 -3.09 -18.30
CA GLY A 277 5.40 -3.54 -17.03
C GLY A 277 4.05 -2.89 -16.73
N ASN A 278 3.56 -3.09 -15.50
CA ASN A 278 2.41 -2.35 -14.99
C ASN A 278 2.80 -0.88 -14.81
N VAL A 279 2.04 0.02 -15.44
CA VAL A 279 2.22 1.47 -15.42
C VAL A 279 0.91 2.14 -15.06
N LEU A 280 1.00 3.35 -14.51
CA LEU A 280 -0.14 4.22 -14.29
C LEU A 280 -0.53 4.87 -15.62
N GLU A 281 -1.78 4.69 -16.05
CA GLU A 281 -2.41 5.49 -17.09
C GLU A 281 -3.00 6.73 -16.45
N LEU A 282 -2.58 7.91 -16.90
CA LEU A 282 -2.98 9.16 -16.28
C LEU A 282 -3.27 10.22 -17.33
N SER A 283 -4.49 10.76 -17.28
CA SER A 283 -4.82 11.97 -18.02
C SER A 283 -4.55 13.21 -17.18
N VAL A 284 -3.75 14.12 -17.72
CA VAL A 284 -3.38 15.39 -17.10
C VAL A 284 -3.74 16.58 -17.99
N TYR A 285 -4.04 17.71 -17.38
CA TYR A 285 -4.41 18.94 -18.07
C TYR A 285 -3.91 20.18 -17.31
N SER A 286 -3.91 21.31 -18.00
CA SER A 286 -3.64 22.64 -17.44
C SER A 286 -4.71 23.61 -17.91
N ALA A 287 -5.15 24.49 -17.02
CA ALA A 287 -6.11 25.54 -17.37
C ALA A 287 -5.43 26.74 -18.04
N ASN A 288 -4.13 26.94 -17.78
CA ASN A 288 -3.43 28.17 -18.11
C ASN A 288 -2.26 27.99 -19.09
N GLU A 289 -1.74 26.77 -19.23
CA GLU A 289 -0.52 26.49 -19.99
C GLU A 289 -0.75 25.43 -21.07
N LYS A 290 -0.28 25.73 -22.29
CA LYS A 290 -0.16 24.71 -23.34
C LYS A 290 1.21 24.04 -23.22
N PHE A 291 1.28 23.08 -22.30
CA PHE A 291 2.54 22.42 -21.91
C PHE A 291 2.99 21.31 -22.84
N TYR A 292 2.16 20.90 -23.81
CA TYR A 292 2.49 19.85 -24.77
C TYR A 292 2.49 20.41 -26.20
N LYS A 293 3.69 20.49 -26.78
CA LYS A 293 3.95 21.09 -28.09
C LYS A 293 4.27 20.01 -29.10
N LEU A 294 3.56 20.05 -30.23
CA LEU A 294 3.70 19.14 -31.35
C LEU A 294 4.00 19.97 -32.60
N HIS A 295 5.27 20.31 -32.81
CA HIS A 295 5.71 21.18 -33.92
C HIS A 295 6.47 20.36 -34.96
N CYS A 296 5.73 19.60 -35.77
CA CYS A 296 6.27 18.74 -36.81
C CYS A 296 6.11 19.39 -38.19
N ARG A 297 7.24 19.67 -38.85
CA ARG A 297 7.29 20.29 -40.18
C ARG A 297 7.98 19.35 -41.16
N CYS A 298 7.22 18.86 -42.13
CA CYS A 298 7.67 17.90 -43.12
C CYS A 298 7.41 18.40 -44.55
N THR A 299 8.23 17.98 -45.51
CA THR A 299 8.08 18.36 -46.93
C THR A 299 8.24 17.16 -47.86
N GLY A 300 7.95 17.36 -49.14
CA GLY A 300 8.07 16.32 -50.16
C GLY A 300 7.18 15.12 -49.87
N SER A 301 7.73 13.91 -49.99
CA SER A 301 7.03 12.65 -49.69
C SER A 301 6.57 12.52 -48.24
N TYR A 302 7.07 13.36 -47.32
CA TYR A 302 6.70 13.36 -45.91
C TYR A 302 5.63 14.40 -45.57
N ALA A 303 5.11 15.17 -46.54
CA ALA A 303 4.24 16.31 -46.30
C ALA A 303 2.95 15.96 -45.52
N ALA A 304 2.47 14.72 -45.61
CA ALA A 304 1.32 14.23 -44.84
C ALA A 304 1.58 14.20 -43.31
N ASN A 305 2.84 14.21 -42.89
CA ASN A 305 3.25 14.18 -41.49
C ASN A 305 3.39 15.59 -40.87
N ASN A 306 2.98 16.66 -41.58
CA ASN A 306 2.92 18.00 -41.01
C ASN A 306 1.87 18.07 -39.91
N TYR A 307 2.27 18.47 -38.70
CA TYR A 307 1.35 18.66 -37.59
C TYR A 307 1.84 19.77 -36.70
N TYR A 308 0.96 20.72 -36.39
CA TYR A 308 1.31 21.87 -35.57
C TYR A 308 0.19 22.13 -34.57
N LYS A 309 0.39 21.69 -33.33
CA LYS A 309 -0.51 21.97 -32.21
C LYS A 309 0.24 22.24 -30.93
N ASP A 310 -0.37 23.11 -30.13
CA ASP A 310 -0.06 23.31 -28.73
C ASP A 310 -1.28 22.87 -27.92
N LEU A 311 -1.08 21.91 -27.03
CA LEU A 311 -2.10 21.24 -26.24
C LEU A 311 -1.87 21.53 -24.75
N ASN A 312 -2.98 21.58 -24.01
CA ASN A 312 -3.02 21.75 -22.57
C ASN A 312 -3.59 20.51 -21.87
N PHE A 313 -3.56 19.36 -22.54
CA PHE A 313 -3.97 18.06 -21.99
C PHE A 313 -3.26 16.92 -22.70
N VAL A 314 -3.13 15.80 -22.00
CA VAL A 314 -2.54 14.55 -22.50
C VAL A 314 -2.88 13.40 -21.55
N THR A 315 -2.87 12.18 -22.06
CA THR A 315 -2.93 10.91 -21.36
C THR A 315 -1.60 10.20 -21.59
N VAL A 316 -0.98 9.82 -20.49
CA VAL A 316 0.40 9.33 -20.42
C VAL A 316 0.46 8.05 -19.62
N PHE A 317 1.49 7.25 -19.89
CA PHE A 317 1.90 6.14 -19.04
C PHE A 317 3.04 6.59 -18.14
N ILE A 318 2.94 6.30 -16.85
CA ILE A 318 3.90 6.71 -15.83
C ILE A 318 4.44 5.47 -15.11
N ASP A 319 5.75 5.40 -14.99
CA ASP A 319 6.44 4.32 -14.28
C ASP A 319 6.22 4.47 -12.78
N PRO A 320 5.56 3.50 -12.12
CA PRO A 320 5.27 3.59 -10.70
C PRO A 320 6.55 3.60 -9.84
N ASN A 321 7.67 3.09 -10.32
CA ASN A 321 8.91 3.01 -9.54
C ASN A 321 9.67 4.34 -9.53
N THR A 322 9.45 5.20 -10.51
CA THR A 322 10.22 6.45 -10.69
C THR A 322 9.37 7.71 -10.76
N GLY A 323 8.06 7.58 -11.01
CA GLY A 323 7.17 8.71 -11.27
C GLY A 323 7.34 9.35 -12.66
N LYS A 324 8.18 8.77 -13.51
CA LYS A 324 8.54 9.35 -14.81
C LYS A 324 7.69 8.79 -15.95
N LEU A 325 7.56 9.59 -17.00
CA LEU A 325 6.98 9.18 -18.27
C LEU A 325 7.57 7.87 -18.80
N VAL A 326 6.69 6.98 -19.24
CA VAL A 326 7.01 5.75 -19.98
C VAL A 326 6.73 5.94 -21.46
N ASP A 327 5.53 6.41 -21.78
CA ASP A 327 5.10 6.72 -23.15
C ASP A 327 3.90 7.67 -23.10
N ILE A 328 3.56 8.26 -24.24
CA ILE A 328 2.36 9.10 -24.40
C ILE A 328 1.28 8.22 -25.03
N GLU A 329 0.15 8.06 -24.37
CA GLU A 329 -0.96 7.30 -24.94
C GLU A 329 -1.73 8.14 -25.95
N HIS A 330 -2.25 9.28 -25.49
CA HIS A 330 -3.17 10.11 -26.26
C HIS A 330 -3.12 11.55 -25.77
N ILE A 331 -2.92 12.59 -26.56
CA ILE A 331 -2.74 12.59 -28.01
C ILE A 331 -1.28 12.25 -28.33
N ASN A 332 -1.06 11.22 -29.15
CA ASN A 332 0.29 10.83 -29.56
C ASN A 332 0.48 11.06 -31.06
N TYR A 333 1.34 12.02 -31.41
CA TYR A 333 1.65 12.33 -32.80
C TYR A 333 2.13 11.11 -33.61
N PHE A 334 2.99 10.26 -33.04
CA PHE A 334 3.58 9.15 -33.79
C PHE A 334 2.63 7.97 -33.97
N TYR A 335 1.75 7.72 -32.99
CA TYR A 335 0.87 6.56 -33.02
C TYR A 335 -0.50 6.85 -33.65
N GLU A 336 -0.92 8.12 -33.67
CA GLU A 336 -2.28 8.51 -34.10
C GLU A 336 -2.29 9.34 -35.38
N TYR A 337 -1.23 10.09 -35.67
CA TYR A 337 -1.20 11.04 -36.78
C TYR A 337 -0.15 10.71 -37.84
N ALA A 338 1.11 10.51 -37.44
CA ALA A 338 2.21 10.35 -38.37
C ALA A 338 2.07 9.06 -39.18
N THR A 339 2.17 9.18 -40.50
CA THR A 339 2.26 8.02 -41.39
C THR A 339 3.61 7.32 -41.19
N GLY A 340 3.58 5.99 -41.07
CA GLY A 340 4.76 5.17 -40.85
C GLY A 340 4.46 3.91 -40.05
N SER A 341 5.51 3.24 -39.59
CA SER A 341 5.42 1.99 -38.82
C SER A 341 5.58 2.19 -37.31
N ASN A 342 5.32 3.39 -36.80
CA ASN A 342 5.36 3.62 -35.35
C ASN A 342 4.13 2.97 -34.72
N SER A 343 4.34 2.26 -33.62
CA SER A 343 3.26 1.58 -32.90
C SER A 343 3.56 1.53 -31.41
N MET A 344 2.49 1.44 -30.62
CA MET A 344 2.50 1.12 -29.21
C MET A 344 1.67 -0.13 -28.94
N THR A 345 2.09 -0.94 -27.99
CA THR A 345 1.40 -2.17 -27.59
C THR A 345 1.31 -2.24 -26.09
N PHE A 346 0.09 -2.43 -25.59
CA PHE A 346 -0.22 -2.53 -24.18
C PHE A 346 -1.55 -3.28 -23.99
N THR A 347 -1.82 -3.70 -22.76
CA THR A 347 -3.07 -4.37 -22.38
C THR A 347 -3.57 -3.84 -21.03
N ARG A 348 -4.83 -4.11 -20.67
CA ARG A 348 -5.41 -3.70 -19.38
C ARG A 348 -5.85 -4.93 -18.57
N PRO A 349 -4.92 -5.79 -18.13
CA PRO A 349 -5.27 -7.03 -17.44
C PRO A 349 -5.89 -6.80 -16.06
N TYR A 350 -5.66 -5.64 -15.46
CA TYR A 350 -6.08 -5.32 -14.09
C TYR A 350 -7.02 -4.12 -13.98
N SER A 351 -7.50 -3.54 -15.08
CA SER A 351 -8.36 -2.34 -15.01
C SER A 351 -9.64 -2.55 -14.18
N THR A 352 -10.20 -3.77 -14.20
CA THR A 352 -11.37 -4.13 -13.37
C THR A 352 -11.06 -4.21 -11.87
N ALA A 353 -9.78 -4.27 -11.48
CA ALA A 353 -9.33 -4.23 -10.09
C ALA A 353 -9.03 -2.80 -9.60
N THR A 354 -9.08 -1.81 -10.49
CA THR A 354 -8.86 -0.40 -10.15
C THR A 354 -10.04 0.14 -9.36
N LYS A 355 -9.77 0.71 -8.18
CA LYS A 355 -10.76 1.34 -7.31
C LYS A 355 -10.33 2.75 -6.94
N TYR A 356 -11.31 3.63 -6.75
CA TYR A 356 -11.10 5.03 -6.41
C TYR A 356 -11.60 5.30 -5.00
N TYR A 357 -10.73 5.85 -4.16
CA TYR A 357 -11.02 6.17 -2.78
C TYR A 357 -10.77 7.66 -2.58
N TYR A 358 -11.86 8.41 -2.46
CA TYR A 358 -11.79 9.83 -2.19
C TYR A 358 -12.26 10.08 -0.75
N PRO A 359 -11.52 10.88 0.02
CA PRO A 359 -11.82 11.13 1.41
C PRO A 359 -13.19 11.79 1.53
N TYR A 360 -13.97 11.21 2.42
CA TYR A 360 -15.28 11.67 2.86
C TYR A 360 -15.23 13.11 3.36
N TYR A 361 -16.27 13.90 3.07
CA TYR A 361 -16.48 15.17 3.75
C TYR A 361 -16.99 14.98 5.20
N ASP A 362 -17.45 13.76 5.56
CA ASP A 362 -18.20 13.49 6.79
C ASP A 362 -18.04 12.06 7.37
N GLY A 363 -17.06 11.28 6.90
CA GLY A 363 -16.64 10.04 7.56
C GLY A 363 -17.49 8.78 7.32
N ASN A 364 -18.36 8.73 6.30
CA ASN A 364 -19.08 7.49 5.93
C ASN A 364 -18.77 7.04 4.49
N GLU A 365 -18.37 5.77 4.34
CA GLU A 365 -18.19 5.05 3.06
C GLU A 365 -19.48 5.07 2.21
N PRO A 366 -19.46 5.34 0.88
CA PRO A 366 -20.60 5.04 0.04
C PRO A 366 -20.83 3.54 0.15
N THR A 367 -21.94 3.17 0.78
CA THR A 367 -22.32 1.77 1.05
C THR A 367 -22.64 0.99 -0.22
N THR A 368 -22.61 1.64 -1.38
CA THR A 368 -22.84 1.07 -2.71
C THR A 368 -22.13 1.93 -3.75
N TRP A 369 -21.40 1.28 -4.66
CA TRP A 369 -20.93 1.84 -5.93
C TRP A 369 -21.91 1.50 -7.05
#